data_AF-A0A2R7Y4Y3-F1
#
_entry.id   AF-A0A2R7Y4Y3-F1
#
_cell.length_a   1.000
_cell.length_b   1.000
_cell.length_c   1.000
_cell.angle_alpha   90.00
_cell.angle_beta   90.00
_cell.angle_gamma   90.00
#
_symmetry.space_group_name_H-M   'P 1'
#
loop_
_entity.id
_entity.type
_entity.pdbx_description
1 polymer ?
#
loop_
_entity_poly.entity_id
_entity_poly.type
_entity_poly.pdbx_seq_one_letter_code
_entity_poly.pdbx_strand_id
1 'polypeptide(L)'
;MGALIGGILDVIAALGMIRFKDFYLRLHALTVGVIGGSFYPLILLGLYSMIKLPYPSNYYVGGIALTTAFFILITAPAGSHAIARAAHRSKHVPKPAVVDRLREDRESGVMN
;
A
#
# COMPACT_ATOMS: atom_id res chain seq x y z
N MET A 1 19.57 8.94 2.26
CA MET A 1 19.45 7.47 2.37
C MET A 1 18.00 7.01 2.37
N GLY A 2 17.12 7.52 3.24
CA GLY A 2 15.69 7.09 3.28
C GLY A 2 14.93 7.17 1.96
N ALA A 3 15.11 8.24 1.20
CA ALA A 3 14.50 8.41 -0.12
C ALA A 3 14.98 7.41 -1.17
N LEU A 4 16.23 6.94 -1.08
CA LEU A 4 16.79 5.95 -2.01
C LEU A 4 16.17 4.57 -1.74
N ILE A 5 16.03 4.21 -0.47
CA ILE A 5 15.40 2.94 -0.06
C ILE A 5 13.93 2.93 -0.46
N GLY A 6 13.21 4.03 -0.20
CA GLY A 6 11.81 4.19 -0.64
C GLY A 6 11.67 4.11 -2.16
N GLY A 7 12.52 4.80 -2.91
CA GLY A 7 12.51 4.77 -4.37
C GLY A 7 12.80 3.38 -4.94
N ILE A 8 13.75 2.63 -4.37
CA ILE A 8 14.04 1.25 -4.79
C ILE A 8 12.83 0.35 -4.54
N LEU A 9 12.18 0.49 -3.37
CA LEU A 9 10.97 -0.28 -3.05
C LEU A 9 9.82 0.03 -4.00
N ASP A 10 9.66 1.28 -4.40
CA ASP A 10 8.62 1.70 -5.34
C ASP A 10 8.87 1.16 -6.75
N VAL A 11 10.13 1.15 -7.21
CA VAL A 11 10.52 0.52 -8.48
C VAL A 11 10.27 -0.99 -8.45
N ILE A 12 10.61 -1.67 -7.36
CA ILE A 12 10.34 -3.11 -7.20
C ILE A 12 8.83 -3.37 -7.21
N ALA A 13 8.04 -2.53 -6.55
CA ALA A 13 6.58 -2.65 -6.56
C ALA A 13 5.99 -2.43 -7.96
N ALA A 14 6.47 -1.44 -8.70
CA ALA A 14 6.08 -1.19 -10.09
C ALA A 14 6.40 -2.39 -11.00
N LEU A 15 7.59 -2.97 -10.85
CA LEU A 15 7.97 -4.19 -11.56
C LEU A 15 7.08 -5.38 -11.18
N GLY A 16 6.77 -5.53 -9.89
CA GLY A 16 5.84 -6.54 -9.39
C GLY A 16 4.45 -6.42 -10.03
N MET A 17 3.91 -5.20 -10.13
CA MET A 17 2.63 -4.96 -10.79
C MET A 17 2.62 -5.39 -12.26
N ILE A 18 3.69 -5.14 -13.00
CA ILE A 18 3.79 -5.51 -14.42
C ILE A 18 3.97 -7.03 -14.56
N ARG A 19 4.79 -7.65 -13.70
CA ARG A 19 5.17 -9.06 -13.82
C ARG A 19 4.09 -10.03 -13.35
N PHE A 20 3.34 -9.66 -12.31
CA PHE A 20 2.31 -10.54 -11.76
C PHE A 20 1.09 -10.64 -12.68
N LYS A 21 0.65 -11.86 -12.97
CA LYS A 21 -0.58 -12.14 -13.74
C LYS A 21 -1.84 -12.15 -12.86
N ASP A 22 -1.70 -12.39 -11.56
CA ASP A 22 -2.80 -12.43 -10.60
C ASP A 22 -3.11 -11.02 -10.08
N PHE A 23 -4.40 -10.64 -10.09
CA PHE A 23 -4.87 -9.35 -9.59
C PHE A 23 -4.55 -9.12 -8.11
N TYR A 24 -4.74 -10.14 -7.25
CA TYR A 24 -4.49 -9.99 -5.81
C TYR A 24 -2.99 -9.84 -5.53
N LEU A 25 -2.15 -10.49 -6.33
CA LEU A 25 -0.70 -10.37 -6.21
C LEU A 25 -0.21 -8.99 -6.70
N ARG A 26 -0.84 -8.44 -7.74
CA ARG A 26 -0.62 -7.03 -8.15
C ARG A 26 -1.04 -6.06 -7.06
N LEU A 27 -2.19 -6.27 -6.44
CA LEU A 27 -2.71 -5.41 -5.37
C LEU A 27 -1.81 -5.47 -4.13
N HIS A 28 -1.29 -6.65 -3.79
CA HIS A 28 -0.31 -6.81 -2.73
C HIS A 28 0.98 -6.02 -3.04
N ALA A 29 1.55 -6.19 -4.23
CA ALA A 29 2.73 -5.45 -4.67
C ALA A 29 2.51 -3.92 -4.61
N LEU A 30 1.34 -3.44 -5.04
CA LEU A 30 0.96 -2.03 -4.95
C LEU A 30 0.99 -1.54 -3.50
N THR A 31 0.38 -2.27 -2.56
CA THR A 31 0.36 -1.86 -1.14
C THR A 31 1.74 -1.87 -0.49
N VAL A 32 2.59 -2.84 -0.83
CA VAL A 32 3.97 -2.90 -0.34
C VAL A 32 4.78 -1.71 -0.87
N GLY A 33 4.58 -1.32 -2.14
CA GLY A 33 5.19 -0.13 -2.73
C GLY A 33 4.73 1.16 -2.09
N VAL A 34 3.42 1.35 -1.91
CA VAL A 34 2.86 2.56 -1.29
C VAL A 34 3.35 2.73 0.15
N ILE A 35 3.25 1.67 0.96
CA ILE A 35 3.66 1.73 2.37
C ILE A 35 5.19 1.84 2.45
N GLY A 36 5.95 0.91 1.85
CA GLY A 36 7.41 0.91 1.93
C GLY A 36 8.06 2.14 1.26
N GLY A 37 7.53 2.56 0.12
CA GLY A 37 8.02 3.65 -0.70
C GLY A 37 7.67 5.03 -0.18
N SER A 38 6.54 5.21 0.53
CA SER A 38 6.12 6.52 1.04
C SER A 38 6.33 6.67 2.56
N PHE A 39 6.02 5.65 3.36
CA PHE A 39 6.08 5.75 4.82
C PHE A 39 7.52 5.96 5.33
N TYR A 40 8.46 5.14 4.85
CA TYR A 40 9.85 5.17 5.29
C TYR A 40 10.56 6.52 4.99
N PRO A 41 10.49 7.08 3.76
CA PRO A 41 11.09 8.38 3.50
C PRO A 41 10.37 9.52 4.22
N LEU A 42 9.05 9.47 4.42
CA LEU A 42 8.31 10.50 5.14
C LEU A 42 8.71 10.56 6.62
N ILE A 43 8.86 9.42 7.29
CA ILE A 43 9.35 9.40 8.69
C ILE A 43 10.77 9.93 8.79
N LEU A 44 11.67 9.50 7.90
CA LEU A 44 13.06 9.96 7.91
C LEU A 44 13.17 11.45 7.59
N LEU A 45 12.37 11.96 6.65
CA LEU A 45 12.32 13.37 6.32
C LEU A 45 11.78 14.20 7.49
N GLY A 46 10.70 13.73 8.12
CA GLY A 46 10.11 14.40 9.28
C GLY A 46 11.09 14.50 10.45
N LEU A 47 11.76 13.39 10.78
CA LEU A 47 12.76 13.36 11.85
C LEU A 47 14.00 14.20 11.51
N TYR A 48 14.47 14.15 10.26
CA TYR A 48 15.60 14.96 9.80
C TYR A 48 15.29 16.46 9.89
N SER A 49 14.09 16.87 9.48
CA SER A 49 13.64 18.26 9.53
C SER A 49 13.64 18.81 10.97
N MET A 50 13.25 17.99 11.95
CA MET A 50 13.24 18.37 13.37
C MET A 50 14.63 18.44 14.01
N ILE A 51 15.58 17.60 13.58
CA ILE A 51 16.91 17.49 14.21
C ILE A 51 17.91 18.50 13.61
N LYS A 52 17.91 18.69 12.28
CA LYS A 52 19.01 19.41 11.60
C LYS A 52 18.76 20.90 11.37
N LEU A 53 17.51 21.37 11.35
CA LEU A 53 17.23 22.79 11.15
C LEU A 53 16.26 23.31 12.24
N PRO A 54 16.76 23.81 13.37
CA PRO A 54 15.95 24.34 14.46
C PRO A 54 15.40 25.75 14.15
N TYR A 55 14.70 25.89 13.02
CA TYR A 55 13.84 27.05 12.76
C TYR A 55 12.38 26.67 13.06
N PRO A 56 11.56 27.60 13.58
CA PRO A 56 10.17 27.33 13.93
C PRO A 56 9.34 26.77 12.76
N SER A 57 9.67 27.12 11.52
CA SER A 57 9.00 26.61 10.30
C SER A 57 9.20 25.11 10.06
N ASN A 58 10.29 24.51 10.54
CA ASN A 58 10.62 23.12 10.24
C ASN A 58 9.85 22.13 11.10
N TYR A 59 9.40 22.56 12.28
CA TYR A 59 8.48 21.78 13.11
C TYR A 59 7.14 21.56 12.39
N TYR A 60 6.67 22.54 11.61
CA TYR A 60 5.47 22.37 10.78
C TYR A 60 5.68 21.32 9.68
N VAL A 61 6.82 21.38 8.98
CA VAL A 61 7.15 20.41 7.92
C VAL A 61 7.29 19.00 8.50
N GLY A 62 7.97 18.84 9.63
CA GLY A 62 8.10 17.56 10.33
C GLY A 62 6.76 17.00 10.80
N GLY A 63 5.89 17.86 11.34
CA GLY A 63 4.53 17.49 11.75
C GLY A 63 3.68 17.01 10.58
N ILE A 64 3.66 17.76 9.47
CA ILE A 64 2.91 17.39 8.25
C ILE A 64 3.43 16.06 7.68
N ALA A 65 4.75 15.86 7.63
CA ALA A 65 5.36 14.63 7.12
C ALA A 65 4.95 13.40 7.96
N LEU A 66 4.98 13.53 9.29
CA LEU A 66 4.53 12.46 10.20
C LEU A 66 3.04 12.18 10.07
N THR A 67 2.19 13.21 10.09
CA THR A 67 0.74 13.04 9.92
C THR A 67 0.41 12.37 8.59
N THR A 68 1.09 12.77 7.51
CA THR A 68 0.92 12.16 6.18
C THR A 68 1.31 10.69 6.18
N ALA A 69 2.43 10.32 6.84
CA ALA A 69 2.86 8.94 6.95
C ALA A 69 1.79 8.05 7.65
N PHE A 70 1.20 8.54 8.74
CA PHE A 70 0.10 7.84 9.42
C PHE A 70 -1.15 7.70 8.54
N PHE A 71 -1.51 8.76 7.81
CA PHE A 71 -2.64 8.72 6.89
C PHE A 71 -2.45 7.68 5.78
N ILE A 72 -1.25 7.57 5.22
CA ILE A 72 -0.93 6.56 4.20
C ILE A 72 -1.06 5.14 4.77
N LEU A 73 -0.62 4.92 6.01
CA LEU A 73 -0.70 3.61 6.67
C LEU A 73 -2.14 3.13 6.85
N ILE A 74 -3.10 4.04 7.05
CA ILE A 74 -4.53 3.70 7.17
C ILE A 74 -5.17 3.59 5.78
N THR A 75 -4.83 4.52 4.88
CA THR A 75 -5.45 4.62 3.55
C THR A 75 -5.06 3.44 2.64
N ALA A 76 -3.82 2.98 2.71
CA ALA A 76 -3.33 1.86 1.91
C ALA A 76 -4.12 0.55 2.13
N PRO A 77 -4.29 0.03 3.37
CA PRO A 77 -5.09 -1.17 3.62
C PRO A 77 -6.59 -0.95 3.40
N ALA A 78 -7.13 0.22 3.73
CA ALA A 78 -8.53 0.53 3.45
C ALA A 78 -8.83 0.51 1.94
N GLY A 79 -7.95 1.12 1.14
CA GLY A 79 -8.03 1.12 -0.32
C GLY A 79 -7.87 -0.28 -0.91
N SER A 80 -6.91 -1.07 -0.42
CA SER A 80 -6.73 -2.45 -0.92
C SER A 80 -7.94 -3.33 -0.62
N HIS A 81 -8.53 -3.20 0.57
CA HIS A 81 -9.71 -3.97 0.93
C HIS A 81 -10.93 -3.59 0.05
N ALA A 82 -11.14 -2.29 -0.18
CA ALA A 82 -12.20 -1.80 -1.05
C ALA A 82 -12.02 -2.30 -2.49
N ILE A 83 -10.80 -2.21 -3.04
CA ILE A 83 -10.46 -2.69 -4.39
C ILE A 83 -10.63 -4.20 -4.50
N ALA A 84 -10.14 -4.98 -3.53
CA ALA A 84 -10.28 -6.43 -3.49
C ALA A 84 -11.75 -6.87 -3.49
N ARG A 85 -12.59 -6.21 -2.68
CA ARG A 85 -14.03 -6.49 -2.62
C ARG A 85 -14.75 -6.11 -3.92
N ALA A 86 -14.41 -4.96 -4.51
CA ALA A 86 -14.98 -4.51 -5.78
C ALA A 86 -14.60 -5.44 -6.93
N ALA A 87 -13.33 -5.84 -7.00
CA ALA A 87 -12.83 -6.79 -8.00
C ALA A 87 -13.54 -8.14 -7.89
N HIS A 88 -13.64 -8.68 -6.67
CA HIS A 88 -14.36 -9.94 -6.43
C HIS A 88 -15.84 -9.85 -6.85
N ARG A 89 -16.52 -8.73 -6.54
CA ARG A 89 -17.92 -8.51 -6.94
C ARG A 89 -18.09 -8.35 -8.45
N SER A 90 -17.09 -7.80 -9.13
CA SER A 90 -17.10 -7.60 -10.59
C SER A 90 -17.03 -8.91 -11.37
N LYS A 91 -16.65 -10.05 -10.77
CA LYS A 91 -16.47 -11.37 -11.43
C LYS A 91 -15.45 -11.38 -12.59
N HIS A 92 -14.76 -10.26 -12.85
CA HIS A 92 -13.77 -10.12 -13.92
C HIS A 92 -12.34 -10.38 -13.44
N VAL A 93 -12.14 -10.98 -12.27
CA VAL A 93 -10.81 -11.24 -11.72
C VAL A 93 -10.20 -12.44 -12.46
N PRO A 94 -9.15 -12.27 -13.29
CA PRO A 94 -8.54 -13.36 -14.02
C PRO A 94 -7.79 -14.25 -13.03
N LYS A 95 -8.10 -15.54 -13.03
CA LYS A 95 -7.53 -16.51 -12.09
C LYS A 95 -6.49 -17.39 -12.76
N PRO A 96 -5.36 -17.54 -12.08
CA PRO A 96 -4.76 -18.84 -11.82
C PRO A 96 -5.00 -19.29 -10.36
N ALA A 97 -6.13 -18.92 -9.73
CA ALA A 97 -6.44 -19.42 -8.39
C ALA A 97 -6.84 -20.89 -8.45
N VAL A 98 -6.04 -21.75 -7.82
CA VAL A 98 -6.22 -23.21 -7.78
C VAL A 98 -7.40 -23.60 -6.87
N VAL A 99 -7.67 -22.84 -5.81
CA VAL A 99 -8.80 -23.06 -4.88
C VAL A 99 -9.39 -21.71 -4.50
N ASP A 100 -10.71 -21.59 -4.50
CA ASP A 100 -11.44 -20.39 -4.04
C ASP A 100 -12.59 -20.77 -3.11
N ARG A 101 -12.29 -20.77 -1.81
CA ARG A 101 -13.26 -21.08 -0.76
C ARG A 101 -14.37 -20.01 -0.63
N LEU A 102 -14.11 -18.77 -1.02
CA LEU A 102 -15.11 -17.69 -1.00
C LEU A 102 -16.23 -17.93 -2.01
N ARG A 103 -15.89 -18.55 -3.15
CA ARG A 103 -16.89 -19.01 -4.11
C ARG A 103 -17.61 -20.27 -3.64
N GLU A 104 -16.88 -21.23 -3.07
CA GLU A 104 -17.45 -22.47 -2.50
C GLU A 104 -18.45 -22.18 -1.37
N ASP A 105 -18.16 -21.25 -0.45
CA ASP A 105 -19.06 -20.83 0.63
C ASP A 105 -20.32 -20.13 0.11
N ARG A 106 -20.21 -19.40 -1.02
CA ARG A 106 -21.36 -18.75 -1.68
C ARG A 106 -22.23 -19.77 -2.42
N GLU A 107 -21.61 -20.79 -3.04
CA GLU A 107 -22.30 -21.85 -3.78
C GLU A 107 -22.93 -22.90 -2.84
N SER A 108 -22.35 -23.14 -1.67
CA SER A 108 -22.87 -24.06 -0.65
C SER A 108 -24.00 -23.47 0.22
N GLY A 109 -24.41 -22.22 -0.03
CA GLY A 109 -25.57 -21.61 0.63
C GLY A 109 -25.39 -21.30 2.12
N VAL A 110 -24.16 -21.37 2.65
CA VAL A 110 -23.85 -21.12 4.07
C VAL A 110 -23.95 -19.63 4.44
N MET A 111 -24.03 -18.75 3.43
CA MET A 111 -24.16 -17.29 3.55
C MET A 111 -25.53 -16.74 3.09
N ASN A 112 -26.62 -17.51 3.27
CA ASN A 112 -27.99 -16.97 3.20
C ASN A 112 -28.56 -16.74 4.60
#